data_AF-A0A542HRK0-F1
#
_entry.id   AF-A0A542HRK0-F1
#
_cell.length_a   1.000
_cell.length_b   1.000
_cell.length_c   1.000
_cell.angle_alpha   90.00
_cell.angle_beta   90.00
_cell.angle_gamma   90.00
#
_symmetry.space_group_name_H-M   'P 1'
#
loop_
_entity.id
_entity.type
_entity.pdbx_description
1 polymer ?
#
loop_
_entity_poly.entity_id
_entity_poly.type
_entity_poly.pdbx_seq_one_letter_code
_entity_poly.pdbx_strand_id
1 'polypeptide(L)'
;MRTYIGHQQAISVEDFAELALGTPVELWLGVEGETDEERAAREDAARDILGDNPNLPDDLVRIAAQVIEENPDLFDVVPLARPARRRTVRKGAAA
;
A
#
# COMPACT_ATOMS: atom_id res chain seq x y z
N MET A 1 11.58 16.44 -14.25
CA MET A 1 11.59 17.39 -13.11
C MET A 1 12.46 16.76 -12.02
N ARG A 2 13.22 17.53 -11.23
CA ARG A 2 13.97 16.97 -10.08
C ARG A 2 13.09 17.07 -8.84
N THR A 3 12.99 15.99 -8.07
CA THR A 3 12.15 15.92 -6.85
C THR A 3 13.05 15.93 -5.63
N TYR A 4 12.72 16.76 -4.64
CA TYR A 4 13.50 16.94 -3.43
C TYR A 4 12.59 16.90 -2.20
N ILE A 5 13.10 16.30 -1.12
CA ILE A 5 12.51 16.37 0.22
C ILE A 5 13.59 16.87 1.18
N GLY A 6 13.36 18.03 1.79
CA GLY A 6 14.39 18.76 2.52
C GLY A 6 15.58 19.09 1.62
N HIS A 7 16.77 18.59 1.98
CA HIS A 7 18.01 18.78 1.22
C HIS A 7 18.40 17.56 0.37
N GLN A 8 17.58 16.51 0.34
CA GLN A 8 17.87 15.26 -0.35
C GLN A 8 17.09 15.18 -1.67
N GLN A 9 17.72 14.62 -2.71
CA GLN A 9 17.09 14.37 -3.99
C GLN A 9 16.51 12.95 -4.02
N ALA A 10 15.23 12.81 -4.37
CA ALA A 10 14.65 11.51 -4.71
C ALA A 10 14.97 11.18 -6.17
N ILE A 11 15.63 10.03 -6.40
CA ILE A 11 15.99 9.56 -7.74
C ILE A 11 14.91 8.60 -8.28
N SER A 12 14.24 7.88 -7.38
CA SER A 12 13.13 6.96 -7.67
C SER A 12 11.85 7.34 -6.89
N VAL A 13 10.76 6.60 -7.13
CA VAL A 13 9.51 6.73 -6.36
C VAL A 13 9.71 6.17 -4.95
N GLU A 14 10.50 5.12 -4.82
CA GLU A 14 10.88 4.50 -3.56
C GLU A 14 11.69 5.49 -2.71
N ASP A 15 12.71 6.14 -3.29
CA ASP A 15 13.49 7.18 -2.61
C ASP A 15 12.60 8.32 -2.13
N PHE A 16 11.60 8.69 -2.94
CA PHE A 16 10.64 9.71 -2.55
C PHE A 16 9.81 9.28 -1.33
N ALA A 17 9.32 8.04 -1.33
CA ALA A 17 8.53 7.51 -0.22
C ALA A 17 9.36 7.41 1.07
N GLU A 18 10.59 6.89 1.00
CA GLU A 18 11.49 6.79 2.15
C GLU A 18 11.84 8.17 2.72
N LEU A 19 12.18 9.13 1.85
CA LEU A 19 12.51 10.49 2.29
C LEU A 19 11.29 11.21 2.89
N ALA A 20 10.09 10.97 2.36
CA ALA A 20 8.86 11.56 2.87
C ALA A 20 8.48 11.01 4.24
N LEU A 21 8.63 9.69 4.42
CA LEU A 21 8.33 9.00 5.67
C LEU A 21 9.44 9.13 6.72
N GLY A 22 10.67 9.45 6.29
CA GLY A 22 11.87 9.43 7.13
C GLY A 22 12.28 8.02 7.58
N THR A 23 11.63 6.99 7.03
CA THR A 23 11.83 5.58 7.36
C THR A 23 11.63 4.72 6.10
N PRO A 24 12.29 3.54 6.02
CA PRO A 24 12.07 2.60 4.92
C PRO A 24 10.62 2.15 4.83
N VAL A 25 10.07 2.02 3.63
CA VAL A 25 8.67 1.59 3.42
C VAL A 25 8.46 0.17 3.92
N GLU A 26 9.48 -0.68 3.76
CA GLU A 26 9.51 -2.08 4.17
C GLU A 26 9.33 -2.24 5.68
N LEU A 27 9.74 -1.25 6.48
CA LEU A 27 9.50 -1.23 7.93
C LEU A 27 8.00 -1.41 8.23
N TRP A 28 7.15 -0.77 7.42
CA TRP A 28 5.70 -0.71 7.59
C TRP A 28 4.97 -1.78 6.80
N LEU A 29 5.38 -2.06 5.56
CA LEU A 29 4.71 -3.01 4.67
C LEU A 29 5.16 -4.46 4.86
N GLY A 30 6.33 -4.66 5.49
CA GLY A 30 6.99 -5.96 5.59
C GLY A 30 7.79 -6.32 4.34
N VAL A 31 8.57 -7.40 4.46
CA VAL A 31 9.42 -7.91 3.38
C VAL A 31 8.96 -9.31 2.98
N GLU A 32 8.90 -9.58 1.67
CA GLU A 32 8.57 -10.91 1.18
C GLU A 32 9.62 -11.93 1.62
N GLY A 33 9.18 -13.02 2.25
CA GLY A 33 10.06 -14.06 2.76
C GLY A 33 10.67 -13.81 4.14
N GLU A 34 10.25 -12.75 4.85
CA GLU A 34 10.68 -12.53 6.25
C GLU A 34 10.26 -13.71 7.14
N THR A 35 11.18 -14.16 7.98
CA THR A 35 10.91 -15.10 9.06
C THR A 35 10.07 -14.44 10.15
N ASP A 36 9.47 -15.25 11.02
CA ASP A 36 8.69 -14.72 12.14
C ASP A 36 9.55 -13.90 13.11
N GLU A 37 10.83 -14.22 13.25
CA GLU A 37 11.78 -13.48 14.08
C GLU A 37 12.16 -12.13 13.45
N GLU A 38 12.42 -12.11 12.15
CA GLU A 38 12.67 -10.85 11.41
C GLU A 38 11.44 -9.94 11.44
N ARG A 39 10.24 -10.50 11.26
CA ARG A 39 8.98 -9.76 11.40
C ARG A 39 8.85 -9.15 12.79
N ALA A 40 9.11 -9.94 13.84
CA ALA A 40 9.02 -9.46 15.21
C ALA A 40 9.99 -8.31 15.47
N ALA A 41 11.24 -8.43 15.02
CA ALA A 41 12.26 -7.38 15.16
C ALA A 41 11.88 -6.10 14.40
N ARG A 42 11.33 -6.24 13.18
CA ARG A 42 10.85 -5.10 12.38
C ARG A 42 9.69 -4.38 13.09
N GLU A 43 8.70 -5.13 13.57
CA GLU A 43 7.57 -4.55 14.30
C GLU A 43 7.98 -3.90 15.62
N ASP A 44 8.97 -4.47 16.31
CA ASP A 44 9.55 -3.89 17.53
C ASP A 44 10.19 -2.52 17.24
N ALA A 45 11.05 -2.46 16.23
CA ALA A 45 11.66 -1.19 15.80
C ALA A 45 10.62 -0.16 15.34
N ALA A 46 9.57 -0.61 14.64
CA ALA A 46 8.45 0.25 14.25
C ALA A 46 7.73 0.83 15.47
N ARG A 47 7.52 0.03 16.52
CA ARG A 47 6.89 0.51 17.78
C ARG A 47 7.76 1.52 18.50
N ASP A 48 9.07 1.32 18.54
CA ASP A 48 10.00 2.28 19.14
C ASP A 48 9.94 3.64 18.43
N ILE A 49 9.96 3.65 17.09
CA ILE A 49 9.85 4.87 16.29
C ILE A 49 8.51 5.58 16.53
N LEU A 50 7.41 4.83 16.62
CA LEU A 50 6.10 5.38 16.96
C LEU A 50 6.06 5.95 18.38
N GLY A 51 6.79 5.35 19.32
CA GLY A 51 6.96 5.86 20.68
C GLY A 51 7.70 7.20 20.72
N ASP A 52 8.73 7.35 19.89
CA ASP A 52 9.51 8.58 19.78
C ASP A 52 8.76 9.71 19.05
N ASN A 53 7.81 9.37 18.18
CA ASN A 53 6.98 10.34 17.45
C ASN A 53 5.48 10.04 17.60
N PRO A 54 4.86 10.42 18.73
CA PRO A 54 3.49 10.04 19.06
C PRO A 54 2.43 10.66 18.14
N ASN A 55 2.75 11.73 17.42
CA ASN A 55 1.83 12.38 16.47
C ASN A 55 1.88 11.73 15.08
N LEU A 56 2.88 10.90 14.80
CA LEU A 56 3.09 10.30 13.48
C LEU A 56 1.86 9.50 12.98
N PRO A 57 1.18 8.67 13.81
CA PRO A 57 -0.02 7.98 13.36
C PRO A 57 -1.12 8.93 12.89
N ASP A 58 -1.42 9.98 13.67
CA ASP A 58 -2.48 10.94 13.35
C ASP A 58 -2.13 11.75 12.09
N ASP A 59 -0.85 12.12 11.94
CA ASP A 59 -0.34 12.81 10.76
C ASP A 59 -0.45 11.94 9.51
N LEU A 60 -0.07 10.67 9.59
CA LEU A 60 -0.18 9.72 8.47
C LEU A 60 -1.64 9.46 8.09
N VAL A 61 -2.54 9.28 9.06
CA VAL A 61 -3.98 9.11 8.81
C VAL A 61 -4.57 10.34 8.12
N ARG A 62 -4.19 11.54 8.57
CA ARG A 62 -4.64 12.80 7.96
C ARG A 62 -4.15 12.94 6.52
N ILE A 63 -2.89 12.61 6.25
CA ILE A 63 -2.34 12.61 4.88
C ILE A 63 -3.08 11.58 4.02
N ALA A 64 -3.29 10.36 4.50
CA ALA A 64 -4.01 9.32 3.77
C ALA A 64 -5.44 9.75 3.43
N ALA A 65 -6.16 10.35 4.38
CA ALA A 65 -7.50 10.89 4.15
C ALA A 65 -7.50 11.98 3.07
N GLN A 66 -6.55 12.92 3.12
CA GLN A 66 -6.41 13.97 2.12
C GLN A 66 -6.14 13.38 0.72
N VAL A 67 -5.25 12.39 0.61
CA VAL A 67 -4.95 11.73 -0.67
C VAL A 67 -6.19 11.04 -1.25
N ILE A 68 -7.00 10.39 -0.42
CA ILE A 68 -8.26 9.76 -0.83
C ILE A 68 -9.26 10.81 -1.34
N GLU A 69 -9.40 11.93 -0.62
CA GLU A 69 -10.31 13.03 -1.01
C GLU A 69 -9.89 13.72 -2.31
N GLU A 70 -8.59 13.91 -2.52
CA GLU A 70 -8.04 14.56 -3.72
C GLU A 70 -8.00 13.66 -4.94
N ASN A 71 -7.97 12.33 -4.76
CA ASN A 71 -7.84 11.34 -5.83
C ASN A 71 -8.96 10.28 -5.74
N PRO A 72 -10.24 10.67 -5.86
CA PRO A 72 -11.36 9.74 -5.73
C PRO A 72 -11.35 8.66 -6.82
N ASP A 73 -10.77 8.95 -7.98
CA ASP A 73 -10.63 8.06 -9.13
C ASP A 73 -9.68 6.88 -8.88
N LEU A 74 -8.70 7.02 -7.97
CA LEU A 74 -7.84 5.90 -7.55
C LEU A 74 -8.64 4.77 -6.87
N PHE A 75 -9.83 5.09 -6.34
CA PHE A 75 -10.66 4.18 -5.55
C PHE A 75 -12.00 3.85 -6.23
N ASP A 76 -12.25 4.32 -7.46
CA ASP A 76 -13.41 3.96 -8.27
C ASP A 76 -13.24 2.54 -8.84
N VAL A 77 -13.35 1.54 -7.97
CA VAL A 77 -13.22 0.13 -8.34
C VAL A 77 -14.52 -0.33 -9.02
N VAL A 78 -14.58 -0.22 -10.35
CA VAL A 78 -15.71 -0.76 -11.13
C VAL A 78 -15.59 -2.29 -11.19
N PRO A 79 -16.58 -3.06 -10.67
CA PRO A 79 -16.55 -4.51 -10.79
C PRO A 79 -16.58 -4.91 -12.27
N LEU A 80 -15.55 -5.62 -12.74
CA LEU A 80 -15.56 -6.19 -14.08
C LEU A 80 -16.70 -7.21 -14.18
N ALA A 81 -17.68 -6.93 -15.04
CA ALA A 81 -18.79 -7.83 -15.29
C ALA A 81 -18.26 -9.19 -15.78
N ARG A 82 -18.36 -10.22 -14.93
CA ARG A 82 -17.92 -11.57 -15.27
C ARG A 82 -18.82 -12.09 -16.41
N PRO A 83 -18.26 -12.47 -17.58
CA PRO A 83 -19.08 -12.97 -18.67
C PRO A 83 -19.80 -14.24 -18.20
N ALA A 84 -21.13 -14.22 -18.24
CA ALA A 84 -21.95 -15.37 -17.91
C ALA A 84 -21.63 -16.51 -18.89
N ARG A 85 -20.94 -17.55 -18.40
CA ARG A 85 -20.61 -18.73 -19.19
C ARG A 85 -21.92 -19.41 -19.58
N ARG A 86 -22.37 -19.21 -20.82
CA ARG A 86 -23.59 -19.78 -21.37
C ARG A 86 -23.48 -21.31 -21.30
N ARG A 87 -24.14 -21.91 -20.31
CA ARG A 87 -24.23 -23.37 -20.17
C ARG A 87 -25.12 -23.88 -21.30
N THR A 88 -24.51 -24.38 -22.38
CA THR A 88 -25.23 -25.04 -23.47
C THR A 88 -25.94 -26.26 -22.90
N VAL A 89 -27.27 -26.19 -22.81
CA VAL A 89 -28.11 -27.33 -22.47
C VAL A 89 -28.03 -28.30 -23.65
N ARG A 90 -27.25 -29.38 -23.52
CA ARG A 90 -27.32 -30.50 -24.46
C ARG A 90 -28.69 -31.15 -24.30
N LYS A 91 -29.59 -30.90 -25.25
CA LYS A 91 -30.86 -31.62 -25.39
C LYS A 91 -30.52 -33.07 -25.72
N GLY A 92 -30.79 -33.99 -24.79
CA GLY A 92 -30.59 -35.42 -24.99
C GLY A 92 -31.41 -35.91 -26.17
N ALA A 93 -30.77 -36.71 -27.03
CA ALA A 93 -31.42 -37.46 -28.10
C ALA A 93 -32.37 -38.51 -27.49
N ALA A 94 -33.54 -38.66 -28.10
CA ALA A 94 -34.45 -39.78 -27.84
C ALA A 94 -34.97 -40.32 -29.17
N ALA A 95 -34.86 -41.65 -29.28
CA ALA A 95 -35.34 -42.60 -30.30
C ALA A 95 -34.69 -42.53 -31.69
#